data_AF-X1J8D1-F1
#
_entry.id   AF-X1J8D1-F1
#
_cell.length_a   1.000
_cell.length_b   1.000
_cell.length_c   1.000
_cell.angle_alpha   90.00
_cell.angle_beta   90.00
_cell.angle_gamma   90.00
#
_symmetry.space_group_name_H-M   'P 1'
#
loop_
_entity.id
_entity.type
_entity.pdbx_description
1 polymer ?
#
loop_
_entity_poly.entity_id
_entity_poly.type
_entity_poly.pdbx_seq_one_letter_code
_entity_poly.pdbx_strand_id
1 'polypeptide(L)'
;MSNIDVSKDFREFGKFIQIAAILTIVSLATGITGFIALIFVFVAMKCIKRANYTLNNSSLYEFRSKFIRGFISRICGTAVLITGIVNLVLFFFISTPFPIYISLSLPSILMVSGIVIIYLGVAAEMKAWKNLKMFFENNSNMFPTDITNEAIKGCDKLKTGVLLSSLGFLI
;
A
#
# COMPACT_ATOMS: atom_id res chain seq x y z
N MET A 1 4.67 26.55 -20.18
CA MET A 1 4.64 26.61 -18.70
C MET A 1 4.32 25.22 -18.12
N SER A 2 5.06 24.16 -18.52
CA SER A 2 4.58 22.76 -18.34
C SER A 2 5.53 21.78 -17.64
N ASN A 3 6.86 21.97 -17.68
CA ASN A 3 7.81 21.01 -17.08
C ASN A 3 8.23 21.35 -15.64
N ILE A 4 8.28 22.64 -15.28
CA ILE A 4 8.74 23.09 -13.97
C ILE A 4 7.77 22.65 -12.87
N ASP A 5 6.46 22.72 -13.12
CA ASP A 5 5.45 22.31 -12.14
C ASP A 5 5.41 20.79 -11.92
N VAL A 6 5.61 20.00 -12.99
CA VAL A 6 5.66 18.53 -12.91
C VAL A 6 6.87 18.08 -12.10
N SER A 7 8.06 18.62 -12.37
CA SER A 7 9.27 18.27 -11.61
C SER A 7 9.13 18.61 -10.12
N LYS A 8 8.47 19.73 -9.79
CA LYS A 8 8.15 20.11 -8.40
C LYS A 8 7.22 19.09 -7.75
N ASP A 9 6.16 18.65 -8.44
CA ASP A 9 5.23 17.65 -7.92
C ASP A 9 5.93 16.30 -7.63
N PHE A 10 6.83 15.85 -8.50
CA PHE A 10 7.60 14.63 -8.26
C PHE A 10 8.61 14.77 -7.11
N ARG A 11 9.23 15.95 -6.97
CA ARG A 11 10.11 16.24 -5.83
C ARG A 11 9.34 16.23 -4.50
N GLU A 12 8.16 16.85 -4.46
CA GLU A 12 7.28 16.82 -3.28
C GLU A 12 6.81 15.40 -2.99
N PHE A 13 6.40 14.65 -4.01
CA PHE A 13 6.04 13.23 -3.89
C PHE A 13 7.16 12.42 -3.23
N GLY A 14 8.39 12.49 -3.75
CA GLY A 14 9.54 11.78 -3.21
C GLY A 14 9.81 12.14 -1.75
N LYS A 15 9.77 13.44 -1.42
CA LYS A 15 9.93 13.92 -0.04
C LYS A 15 8.88 13.34 0.91
N PHE A 16 7.61 13.34 0.52
CA PHE A 16 6.54 12.83 1.38
C PHE A 16 6.57 11.31 1.53
N ILE A 17 6.92 10.56 0.48
CA ILE A 17 7.11 9.10 0.56
C ILE A 17 8.30 8.77 1.47
N GLN A 18 9.41 9.52 1.38
CA GLN A 18 10.56 9.32 2.26
C GLN A 18 10.20 9.57 3.73
N ILE A 19 9.48 10.66 4.02
CA ILE A 19 9.00 10.94 5.38
C ILE A 19 8.08 9.82 5.87
N ALA A 20 7.13 9.38 5.03
CA ALA A 20 6.25 8.27 5.38
C ALA A 20 7.02 6.99 5.70
N ALA A 21 8.02 6.63 4.88
CA ALA A 21 8.84 5.44 5.09
C ALA A 21 9.61 5.50 6.42
N ILE A 22 10.23 6.64 6.74
CA ILE A 22 10.93 6.83 8.03
C ILE A 22 9.95 6.68 9.20
N LEU A 23 8.78 7.32 9.11
CA LEU A 23 7.75 7.24 10.16
C LEU A 23 7.20 5.82 10.33
N THR A 24 7.09 5.04 9.25
CA THR A 24 6.71 3.62 9.31
C THR A 24 7.76 2.79 10.04
N ILE A 25 9.05 3.02 9.80
CA ILE A 25 10.12 2.31 10.55
C ILE A 25 10.07 2.69 12.04
N VAL A 26 9.93 3.98 12.35
CA VAL A 26 9.81 4.48 13.74
C VAL A 26 8.54 3.96 14.43
N SER A 27 7.48 3.66 13.67
CA SER A 27 6.23 3.14 14.22
C SER A 27 6.37 1.74 14.82
N LEU A 28 7.38 0.98 14.40
CA LEU A 28 7.71 -0.30 15.03
C LEU A 28 8.14 -0.14 16.50
N ALA A 29 8.69 1.03 16.87
CA ALA A 29 9.11 1.32 18.24
C ALA A 29 8.04 2.05 19.06
N THR A 30 7.26 2.95 18.45
CA THR A 30 6.37 3.87 19.18
C THR A 30 4.87 3.70 18.88
N GLY A 31 4.50 2.94 17.84
CA GLY A 31 3.11 2.68 17.42
C GLY A 31 2.37 3.87 16.79
N ILE A 32 2.34 5.03 17.46
CA ILE A 32 1.51 6.19 17.09
C ILE A 32 1.94 6.83 15.77
N THR A 33 3.24 6.77 15.42
CA THR A 33 3.76 7.41 14.20
C THR A 33 3.22 6.78 12.91
N GLY A 34 2.62 5.58 12.97
CA GLY A 34 1.97 4.94 11.82
C GLY A 34 0.79 5.74 11.27
N PHE A 35 -0.01 6.36 12.14
CA PHE A 35 -1.12 7.23 11.71
C PHE A 35 -0.62 8.49 11.00
N ILE A 36 0.50 9.06 11.47
CA ILE A 36 1.13 10.22 10.84
C ILE A 36 1.71 9.84 9.48
N ALA A 37 2.35 8.66 9.37
CA ALA A 37 2.87 8.14 8.10
C ALA A 37 1.75 8.02 7.04
N LEU A 38 0.57 7.55 7.45
CA LEU A 38 -0.60 7.43 6.58
C LEU A 38 -1.04 8.78 5.99
N ILE A 39 -1.02 9.86 6.79
CA ILE A 39 -1.32 11.21 6.29
C ILE A 39 -0.34 11.59 5.17
N PHE A 40 0.96 11.38 5.38
CA PHE A 40 1.99 11.69 4.39
C PHE A 40 1.84 10.88 3.10
N VAL A 41 1.43 9.61 3.18
CA VAL A 41 1.12 8.80 2.00
C VAL A 41 -0.01 9.42 1.17
N PHE A 42 -1.10 9.88 1.81
CA PHE A 42 -2.18 10.54 1.09
C PHE A 42 -1.78 11.89 0.48
N VAL A 43 -0.93 12.66 1.18
CA VAL A 43 -0.36 13.89 0.63
C VAL A 43 0.52 13.58 -0.58
N ALA A 44 1.35 12.54 -0.53
CA ALA A 44 2.15 12.09 -1.68
C ALA A 44 1.26 11.72 -2.88
N MET A 45 0.16 10.99 -2.65
CA MET A 45 -0.80 10.65 -3.71
C MET A 45 -1.49 11.88 -4.32
N LYS A 46 -1.61 12.99 -3.57
CA LYS A 46 -2.13 14.26 -4.08
C LYS A 46 -1.14 14.90 -5.06
N CYS A 47 0.16 14.84 -4.80
CA CYS A 47 1.19 15.32 -5.73
C CYS A 47 1.12 14.56 -7.06
N ILE A 48 0.99 13.24 -7.03
CA ILE A 48 0.81 12.42 -8.24
C ILE A 48 -0.48 12.78 -8.99
N LYS A 49 -1.57 13.08 -8.28
CA LYS A 49 -2.81 13.55 -8.91
C LYS A 49 -2.59 14.85 -9.69
N ARG A 50 -1.83 15.80 -9.12
CA ARG A 50 -1.51 17.08 -9.80
C ARG A 50 -0.60 16.85 -11.01
N ALA A 51 0.46 16.07 -10.86
CA ALA A 51 1.35 15.70 -11.97
C ALA A 51 0.57 15.03 -13.11
N ASN A 52 -0.35 14.11 -12.78
CA ASN A 52 -1.18 13.44 -13.77
C ASN A 52 -2.19 14.39 -14.45
N TYR A 53 -2.70 15.41 -13.77
CA TYR A 53 -3.60 16.39 -14.39
C TYR A 53 -2.87 17.18 -15.48
N THR A 54 -1.60 17.51 -15.27
CA THR A 54 -0.77 18.22 -16.25
C THR A 54 -0.29 17.32 -17.38
N LEU A 55 0.13 16.08 -17.07
CA LEU A 55 0.70 15.16 -18.05
C LEU A 55 -0.34 14.29 -18.78
N ASN A 56 -1.56 14.19 -18.25
CA ASN A 56 -2.63 13.31 -18.71
C ASN A 56 -2.13 11.88 -19.01
N ASN A 57 -1.42 11.26 -18.06
CA ASN A 57 -0.71 10.00 -18.28
C ASN A 57 -1.43 8.82 -17.61
N SER A 58 -1.90 7.85 -18.40
CA SER A 58 -2.62 6.67 -17.89
C SER A 58 -1.84 5.89 -16.83
N SER A 59 -0.52 5.81 -16.92
CA SER A 59 0.31 5.07 -15.96
C SER A 59 0.32 5.71 -14.57
N LEU A 60 0.34 7.05 -14.48
CA LEU A 60 0.24 7.76 -13.20
C LEU A 60 -1.17 7.67 -12.59
N TYR A 61 -2.20 7.76 -13.43
CA TYR A 61 -3.57 7.55 -12.98
C TYR A 61 -3.75 6.16 -12.38
N GLU A 62 -3.32 5.12 -13.11
CA GLU A 62 -3.43 3.75 -12.63
C GLU A 62 -2.54 3.47 -11.42
N PHE A 63 -1.33 4.03 -11.36
CA PHE A 63 -0.47 3.95 -10.17
C PHE A 63 -1.23 4.43 -8.94
N ARG A 64 -1.73 5.67 -8.96
CA ARG A 64 -2.47 6.25 -7.83
C ARG A 64 -3.70 5.42 -7.46
N SER A 65 -4.51 5.03 -8.45
CA SER A 65 -5.75 4.29 -8.22
C SER A 65 -5.47 2.92 -7.59
N LYS A 66 -4.54 2.14 -8.16
CA LYS A 66 -4.19 0.82 -7.66
C LYS A 66 -3.48 0.89 -6.31
N PHE A 67 -2.64 1.90 -6.08
CA PHE A 67 -1.98 2.11 -4.80
C PHE A 67 -3.00 2.37 -3.68
N ILE A 68 -3.92 3.31 -3.88
CA ILE A 68 -4.98 3.63 -2.90
C ILE A 68 -5.88 2.42 -2.66
N ARG A 69 -6.32 1.73 -3.73
CA ARG A 69 -7.14 0.53 -3.62
C ARG A 69 -6.41 -0.58 -2.86
N GLY A 70 -5.14 -0.80 -3.16
CA GLY A 70 -4.30 -1.79 -2.49
C GLY A 70 -4.17 -1.49 -1.00
N PHE A 71 -3.88 -0.24 -0.67
CA PHE A 71 -3.73 0.23 0.70
C PHE A 71 -5.02 0.07 1.54
N ILE A 72 -6.17 0.51 1.01
CA ILE A 72 -7.47 0.36 1.69
C ILE A 72 -7.83 -1.12 1.85
N SER A 73 -7.62 -1.93 0.81
CA SER A 73 -7.86 -3.38 0.87
C SER A 73 -7.05 -4.03 1.98
N ARG A 74 -5.77 -3.66 2.15
CA ARG A 74 -4.94 -4.18 3.25
C ARG A 74 -5.49 -3.79 4.61
N ILE A 75 -5.90 -2.54 4.82
CA ILE A 75 -6.48 -2.10 6.12
C ILE A 75 -7.76 -2.89 6.42
N CYS A 76 -8.69 -2.95 5.46
CA CYS A 76 -9.95 -3.69 5.63
C CYS A 76 -9.71 -5.18 5.86
N GLY A 77 -8.83 -5.80 5.07
CA GLY A 77 -8.49 -7.21 5.21
C GLY A 77 -7.85 -7.54 6.56
N THR A 78 -6.95 -6.68 7.05
CA THR A 78 -6.36 -6.81 8.39
C THR A 78 -7.42 -6.68 9.49
N ALA A 79 -8.35 -5.72 9.39
CA ALA A 79 -9.43 -5.58 10.37
C ALA A 79 -10.35 -6.81 10.42
N VAL A 80 -10.72 -7.35 9.24
CA VAL A 80 -11.52 -8.58 9.13
C VAL A 80 -10.78 -9.78 9.72
N LEU A 81 -9.48 -9.89 9.45
CA LEU A 81 -8.63 -10.96 9.96
C LEU A 81 -8.49 -10.91 11.49
N ILE A 82 -8.21 -9.74 12.06
CA ILE A 82 -8.17 -9.52 13.51
C ILE A 82 -9.52 -9.90 14.14
N THR A 83 -10.62 -9.47 13.53
CA THR A 83 -11.96 -9.82 14.00
C THR A 83 -12.17 -11.34 13.99
N GLY A 84 -11.72 -12.05 12.95
CA GLY A 84 -11.75 -13.51 12.88
C GLY A 84 -10.94 -14.17 14.00
N ILE A 85 -9.72 -13.69 14.23
CA ILE A 85 -8.84 -14.20 15.30
C ILE A 85 -9.44 -13.97 16.68
N VAL A 86 -9.96 -12.75 16.96
CA VAL A 86 -10.58 -12.43 18.24
C VAL A 86 -11.81 -13.32 18.47
N ASN A 87 -12.65 -13.53 17.46
CA ASN A 87 -13.80 -14.44 17.58
C ASN A 87 -13.35 -15.89 17.84
N LEU A 88 -12.28 -16.35 17.19
CA LEU A 88 -11.72 -17.68 17.43
C LEU A 88 -11.19 -17.82 18.86
N VAL A 89 -10.49 -16.82 19.36
CA VAL A 89 -9.97 -16.81 20.74
C VAL A 89 -11.14 -16.81 21.74
N LEU A 90 -12.11 -15.92 21.58
CA LEU A 90 -13.28 -15.83 22.46
C LEU A 90 -14.09 -17.13 22.49
N PHE A 91 -14.18 -17.85 21.37
CA PHE A 91 -14.80 -19.17 21.32
C PHE A 91 -14.16 -20.18 22.29
N PHE A 92 -12.84 -20.12 22.52
CA PHE A 92 -12.18 -21.01 23.49
C PHE A 92 -12.39 -20.61 24.95
N PHE A 93 -12.75 -19.35 25.22
CA PHE A 93 -12.94 -18.84 26.59
C PHE A 93 -14.41 -18.72 27.01
N ILE A 94 -15.35 -18.67 26.07
CA ILE A 94 -16.78 -18.50 26.33
C ILE A 94 -17.52 -19.74 25.85
N SER A 95 -18.18 -20.45 26.77
CA SER A 95 -19.08 -21.55 26.41
C SER A 95 -20.19 -21.06 25.50
N THR A 96 -20.24 -21.57 24.27
CA THR A 96 -21.31 -21.26 23.33
C THR A 96 -22.43 -22.32 23.45
N PRO A 97 -23.70 -21.92 23.32
CA PRO A 97 -24.82 -22.88 23.26
C PRO A 97 -24.94 -23.55 21.88
N PHE A 98 -24.07 -23.20 20.92
CA PHE A 98 -24.15 -23.67 19.54
C PHE A 98 -23.23 -24.88 19.32
N PRO A 99 -23.56 -25.76 18.36
CA PRO A 99 -22.66 -26.83 17.95
C PRO A 99 -21.30 -26.29 17.50
N ILE A 100 -20.22 -27.00 17.89
CA ILE A 100 -18.82 -26.61 17.65
C ILE A 100 -18.56 -26.26 16.17
N TYR A 101 -19.13 -27.01 15.23
CA TYR A 101 -18.92 -26.78 13.80
C TYR A 101 -19.50 -25.44 13.32
N ILE A 102 -20.64 -24.99 13.88
CA ILE A 102 -21.22 -23.68 13.56
C ILE A 102 -20.34 -22.58 14.15
N SER A 103 -19.94 -22.71 15.41
CA SER A 103 -19.13 -21.72 16.09
C SER A 103 -17.73 -21.55 15.49
N LEU A 104 -17.13 -22.60 14.94
CA LEU A 104 -15.84 -22.53 14.24
C LEU A 104 -15.96 -21.99 12.81
N SER A 105 -17.12 -22.19 12.14
CA SER A 105 -17.30 -21.80 10.74
C SER A 105 -17.15 -20.30 10.50
N LEU A 106 -17.76 -19.47 11.36
CA LEU A 106 -17.74 -18.01 11.24
C LEU A 106 -16.33 -17.41 11.36
N PRO A 107 -15.55 -17.67 12.44
CA PRO A 107 -14.17 -17.19 12.53
C PRO A 107 -13.30 -17.71 11.38
N SER A 108 -13.48 -18.96 10.95
CA SER A 108 -12.74 -19.53 9.82
C SER A 108 -13.01 -18.76 8.52
N ILE A 109 -14.29 -18.45 8.22
CA ILE A 109 -14.68 -17.66 7.04
C ILE A 109 -14.10 -16.25 7.11
N LEU A 110 -14.15 -15.60 8.27
CA LEU A 110 -13.57 -14.27 8.47
C LEU A 110 -12.05 -14.28 8.27
N MET A 111 -11.35 -15.28 8.80
CA MET A 111 -9.90 -15.41 8.61
C MET A 111 -9.54 -15.61 7.13
N VAL A 112 -10.21 -16.56 6.44
CA VAL A 112 -9.95 -16.84 5.02
C VAL A 112 -10.27 -15.61 4.16
N SER A 113 -11.41 -14.96 4.38
CA SER A 113 -11.79 -13.75 3.62
C SER A 113 -10.84 -12.58 3.90
N GLY A 114 -10.42 -12.38 5.14
CA GLY A 114 -9.42 -11.37 5.51
C GLY A 114 -8.11 -11.57 4.76
N ILE A 115 -7.59 -12.80 4.75
CA ILE A 115 -6.37 -13.18 4.01
C ILE A 115 -6.53 -12.89 2.52
N VAL A 116 -7.63 -13.32 1.89
CA VAL A 116 -7.90 -13.08 0.46
C VAL A 116 -7.91 -11.58 0.14
N ILE A 117 -8.58 -10.77 0.96
CA ILE A 117 -8.66 -9.31 0.78
C ILE A 117 -7.27 -8.66 0.91
N ILE A 118 -6.43 -9.13 1.84
CA ILE A 118 -5.04 -8.66 1.97
C ILE A 118 -4.26 -8.98 0.69
N TYR A 119 -4.32 -10.21 0.19
CA TYR A 119 -3.60 -10.60 -1.04
C TYR A 119 -4.06 -9.84 -2.28
N LEU A 120 -5.36 -9.58 -2.42
CA LEU A 120 -5.87 -8.70 -3.47
C LEU A 120 -5.30 -7.28 -3.35
N GLY A 121 -5.15 -6.78 -2.12
CA GLY A 121 -4.53 -5.50 -1.84
C GLY A 121 -3.05 -5.45 -2.24
N VAL A 122 -2.29 -6.47 -1.85
CA VAL A 122 -0.87 -6.65 -2.20
C VAL A 122 -0.70 -6.70 -3.72
N ALA A 123 -1.51 -7.49 -4.42
CA ALA A 123 -1.46 -7.59 -5.88
C ALA A 123 -1.77 -6.24 -6.57
N ALA A 124 -2.70 -5.45 -6.03
CA ALA A 124 -2.99 -4.10 -6.52
C ALA A 124 -1.80 -3.16 -6.30
N GLU A 125 -1.18 -3.18 -5.12
CA GLU A 125 -0.01 -2.35 -4.80
C GLU A 125 1.22 -2.72 -5.65
N MET A 126 1.48 -4.00 -5.88
CA MET A 126 2.52 -4.45 -6.82
C MET A 126 2.29 -3.94 -8.25
N LYS A 127 1.04 -3.97 -8.72
CA LYS A 127 0.66 -3.40 -10.03
C LYS A 127 0.82 -1.89 -10.04
N ALA A 128 0.59 -1.22 -8.92
CA ALA A 128 0.82 0.21 -8.79
C ALA A 128 2.30 0.53 -9.05
N TRP A 129 3.22 -0.11 -8.33
CA TRP A 129 4.67 0.11 -8.52
C TRP A 129 5.14 -0.23 -9.94
N LYS A 130 4.56 -1.26 -10.57
CA LYS A 130 4.82 -1.57 -11.99
C LYS A 130 4.41 -0.41 -12.92
N ASN A 131 3.28 0.23 -12.67
CA ASN A 131 2.82 1.35 -13.48
C ASN A 131 3.66 2.61 -13.26
N LEU A 132 4.13 2.86 -12.03
CA LEU A 132 5.05 3.96 -11.77
C LEU A 132 6.40 3.76 -12.47
N LYS A 133 6.92 2.52 -12.48
CA LYS A 133 8.11 2.16 -13.27
C LYS A 133 7.90 2.43 -14.75
N MET A 134 6.80 1.95 -15.33
CA MET A 134 6.46 2.17 -16.74
C MET A 134 6.37 3.66 -17.09
N PHE A 135 5.86 4.48 -16.17
CA PHE A 135 5.87 5.93 -16.34
C PHE A 135 7.29 6.48 -16.49
N PHE A 136 8.22 6.10 -15.60
CA PHE A 136 9.60 6.58 -15.66
C PHE A 136 10.36 6.06 -16.88
N GLU A 137 10.11 4.81 -17.31
CA GLU A 137 10.70 4.24 -18.53
C GLU A 137 10.26 5.02 -19.78
N ASN A 138 8.96 5.32 -19.89
CA ASN A 138 8.39 5.99 -21.05
C ASN A 138 8.63 7.52 -21.07
N ASN A 139 8.97 8.12 -19.92
CA ASN A 139 9.14 9.57 -19.77
C ASN A 139 10.52 9.92 -19.20
N SER A 140 11.52 9.08 -19.45
CA SER A 140 12.88 9.24 -18.94
C SER A 140 13.50 10.61 -19.27
N ASN A 141 13.16 11.17 -20.43
CA ASN A 141 13.63 12.48 -20.89
C ASN A 141 13.12 13.66 -20.05
N MET A 142 12.11 13.47 -19.18
CA MET A 142 11.57 14.53 -18.31
C MET A 142 12.41 14.75 -17.04
N PHE A 143 13.31 13.83 -16.71
CA PHE A 143 14.10 13.84 -15.48
C PHE A 143 15.59 13.62 -15.79
N PRO A 144 16.50 14.04 -14.88
CA PRO A 144 17.90 13.66 -14.99
C PRO A 144 18.06 12.14 -15.03
N THR A 145 18.97 11.65 -15.86
CA THR A 145 19.16 10.21 -16.12
C THR A 145 19.39 9.40 -14.84
N ASP A 146 20.16 9.95 -13.89
CA ASP A 146 20.44 9.30 -12.61
C ASP A 146 19.17 9.10 -11.79
N ILE A 147 18.32 10.14 -11.72
CA ILE A 147 17.04 10.10 -11.00
C ILE A 147 16.08 9.10 -11.63
N THR A 148 15.98 9.06 -12.96
CA THR A 148 15.15 8.09 -13.68
C THR A 148 15.60 6.66 -13.37
N ASN A 149 16.91 6.39 -13.47
CA ASN A 149 17.47 5.07 -13.23
C ASN A 149 17.26 4.60 -11.79
N GLU A 150 17.45 5.49 -10.81
CA GLU A 150 17.18 5.22 -9.41
C GLU A 150 15.70 5.00 -9.14
N ALA A 151 14.81 5.80 -9.73
CA ALA A 151 13.37 5.65 -9.57
C ALA A 151 12.87 4.31 -10.14
N ILE A 152 13.36 3.90 -11.31
CA ILE A 152 13.04 2.60 -11.93
C ILE A 152 13.48 1.45 -11.02
N LYS A 153 14.74 1.46 -10.57
CA LYS A 153 15.27 0.44 -9.64
C LYS A 153 14.51 0.45 -8.31
N GLY A 154 14.17 1.63 -7.81
CA GLY A 154 13.38 1.83 -6.61
C GLY A 154 11.98 1.22 -6.72
N CYS A 155 11.30 1.40 -7.85
CA CYS A 155 10.00 0.79 -8.11
C CYS A 155 10.06 -0.74 -8.11
N ASP A 156 11.10 -1.35 -8.69
CA ASP A 156 11.29 -2.80 -8.65
C ASP A 156 11.55 -3.32 -7.23
N LYS A 157 12.38 -2.59 -6.46
CA LYS A 157 12.63 -2.90 -5.04
C LYS A 157 11.35 -2.78 -4.21
N LEU A 158 10.55 -1.73 -4.41
CA LEU A 158 9.28 -1.53 -3.70
C LEU A 158 8.25 -2.59 -4.06
N LYS A 159 8.13 -2.95 -5.34
CA LYS A 159 7.28 -4.07 -5.77
C LYS A 159 7.68 -5.38 -5.08
N THR A 160 8.97 -5.66 -4.99
CA THR A 160 9.49 -6.85 -4.29
C THR A 160 9.28 -6.75 -2.79
N GLY A 161 9.50 -5.57 -2.21
CA GLY A 161 9.26 -5.28 -0.79
C GLY A 161 7.80 -5.47 -0.38
N VAL A 162 6.85 -5.10 -1.24
CA VAL A 162 5.42 -5.36 -1.03
C VAL A 162 5.11 -6.85 -0.99
N LEU A 163 5.70 -7.63 -1.89
CA LEU A 163 5.58 -9.10 -1.88
C LEU A 163 6.18 -9.69 -0.59
N LEU A 164 7.39 -9.29 -0.23
CA LEU A 164 8.05 -9.75 1.00
C LEU A 164 7.27 -9.35 2.25
N SER A 165 6.74 -8.12 2.32
CA SER A 165 5.89 -7.66 3.42
C SER A 165 4.60 -8.48 3.54
N SER A 166 4.04 -8.94 2.41
CA SER A 166 2.86 -9.81 2.45
C SER A 166 3.16 -11.21 2.98
N LEU A 167 4.37 -11.71 2.73
CA LEU A 167 4.86 -12.99 3.25
C LEU A 167 5.32 -12.87 4.71
N GLY A 168 5.75 -11.69 5.15
CA GLY A 168 6.12 -11.44 6.55
C GLY A 168 4.97 -11.60 7.55
N PHE A 169 3.72 -11.66 7.10
CA PHE A 169 2.58 -12.05 7.96
C PHE A 169 2.53 -13.58 8.22
N LEU A 170 3.24 -14.40 7.43
CA LEU A 170 3.32 -15.85 7.61
C LEU A 170 4.42 -16.30 8.58
N ILE A 171 5.29 -15.38 9.03
CA ILE A 171 6.38 -15.62 9.99
C ILE A 171 6.02 -14.91 11.29
#